data_AF-A0A1M5GS24-F1
#
_entry.id   AF-A0A1M5GS24-F1
#
_cell.length_a   1.000
_cell.length_b   1.000
_cell.length_c   1.000
_cell.angle_alpha   90.00
_cell.angle_beta   90.00
_cell.angle_gamma   90.00
#
_symmetry.space_group_name_H-M   'P 1'
#
loop_
_entity.id
_entity.type
_entity.pdbx_description
1 polymer ?
#
loop_
_entity_poly.entity_id
_entity_poly.type
_entity_poly.pdbx_seq_one_letter_code
_entity_poly.pdbx_strand_id
1 'polypeptide(L)'
;MENKKSFKRTYPADAANIFVRNLLCDVSEELGGFSEKDWDRTLKFFDHKCAYTGVSLSKKKIVQDHLIPHNREACGLNLYGNIVPTTKEANGAKSSKDYKDFILNNTSILGDLDESIRKQRIAKIEEFVVQSKYKEKINCIQSDLSEYAKSHYDSIQRQATDCKEEIAAHIAYEDQAITESINSNYKTVEEKIKLWASKPYTNVHKIIAMVVSDENMSRDDLVDKINKRNLSKNASVAVSSLMTNAGNSYGQVFQEENGCIRFFSKIRSLVESFNWEI
;
A
#
# COMPACT_ATOMS: atom_id res chain seq x y z
N MET A 1 -14.72 -12.91 11.50
CA MET A 1 -13.54 -12.19 10.95
C MET A 1 -13.27 -12.77 9.58
N GLU A 2 -13.66 -12.05 8.52
CA GLU A 2 -13.35 -12.48 7.16
C GLU A 2 -11.84 -12.39 6.91
N ASN A 3 -11.29 -13.48 6.41
CA ASN A 3 -9.89 -13.61 6.05
C ASN A 3 -9.65 -12.74 4.80
N LYS A 4 -9.25 -11.48 4.97
CA LYS A 4 -8.86 -10.60 3.85
C LYS A 4 -7.70 -11.27 3.12
N LYS A 5 -7.91 -11.60 1.83
CA LYS A 5 -6.83 -12.01 0.94
C LYS A 5 -5.78 -10.90 0.92
N SER A 6 -4.61 -11.19 1.49
CA SER A 6 -3.43 -10.33 1.42
C SER A 6 -2.87 -10.43 0.00
N PHE A 7 -2.95 -9.35 -0.77
CA PHE A 7 -2.26 -9.25 -2.05
C PHE A 7 -0.78 -9.01 -1.79
N LYS A 8 0.09 -9.75 -2.47
CA LYS A 8 1.54 -9.54 -2.39
C LYS A 8 1.86 -8.12 -2.88
N ARG A 9 2.43 -7.31 -1.99
CA ARG A 9 2.82 -5.92 -2.28
C ARG A 9 4.29 -5.87 -2.70
N THR A 10 4.60 -4.98 -3.63
CA THR A 10 5.97 -4.58 -3.96
C THR A 10 6.43 -3.48 -3.02
N TYR A 11 7.68 -3.56 -2.57
CA TYR A 11 8.31 -2.61 -1.67
C TYR A 11 9.36 -1.76 -2.41
N PRO A 12 9.65 -0.53 -1.93
CA PRO A 12 10.74 0.28 -2.47
C PRO A 12 12.08 -0.47 -2.64
N ALA A 13 12.40 -1.34 -1.68
CA ALA A 13 13.56 -2.20 -1.72
C ALA A 13 13.60 -3.13 -2.94
N ASP A 14 12.46 -3.56 -3.49
CA ASP A 14 12.41 -4.40 -4.68
C ASP A 14 12.91 -3.63 -5.91
N ALA A 15 12.47 -2.39 -6.10
CA ALA A 15 12.93 -1.52 -7.18
C ALA A 15 14.43 -1.21 -7.04
N ALA A 16 14.86 -0.86 -5.83
CA ALA A 16 16.26 -0.59 -5.54
C ALA A 16 17.16 -1.82 -5.77
N ASN A 17 16.69 -3.04 -5.43
CA ASN A 17 17.42 -4.27 -5.72
C ASN A 17 17.51 -4.56 -7.23
N ILE A 18 16.47 -4.26 -8.01
CA ILE A 18 16.50 -4.39 -9.48
C ILE A 18 17.57 -3.44 -10.06
N PHE A 19 17.60 -2.19 -9.60
CA PHE A 19 18.64 -1.24 -10.01
C PHE A 19 20.04 -1.80 -9.75
N VAL A 20 20.32 -2.27 -8.54
CA VAL A 20 21.64 -2.83 -8.19
C VAL A 20 21.99 -4.01 -9.09
N ARG A 21 21.04 -4.91 -9.36
CA ARG A 21 21.30 -6.06 -10.24
C ARG A 21 21.65 -5.65 -11.66
N ASN A 22 20.97 -4.64 -12.20
CA ASN A 22 21.28 -4.08 -13.52
C ASN A 22 22.67 -3.44 -13.53
N LEU A 23 22.97 -2.58 -12.54
CA LEU A 23 24.29 -1.96 -12.39
C LEU A 23 25.41 -3.01 -12.38
N LEU A 24 25.27 -4.07 -11.58
CA LEU A 24 26.26 -5.13 -11.50
C LEU A 24 26.36 -5.92 -12.82
N CYS A 25 25.28 -6.09 -13.57
CA CYS A 25 25.33 -6.69 -14.92
C CYS A 25 26.13 -5.79 -15.88
N ASP A 26 25.81 -4.50 -15.95
CA ASP A 26 26.46 -3.55 -16.85
C ASP A 26 27.96 -3.46 -16.56
N VAL A 27 28.33 -3.34 -15.28
CA VAL A 27 29.75 -3.33 -14.85
C VAL A 27 30.44 -4.65 -15.20
N SER A 28 29.73 -5.78 -15.12
CA SER A 28 30.29 -7.07 -15.54
C SER A 28 30.57 -7.07 -17.05
N GLU A 29 29.66 -6.55 -17.87
CA GLU A 29 29.82 -6.46 -19.33
C GLU A 29 31.00 -5.57 -19.72
N GLU A 30 31.14 -4.40 -19.08
CA GLU A 30 32.27 -3.49 -19.28
C GLU A 30 33.62 -4.13 -18.91
N LEU A 31 33.63 -5.08 -17.97
CA LEU A 31 34.80 -5.88 -17.59
C LEU A 31 34.99 -7.16 -18.42
N GLY A 32 34.24 -7.29 -19.52
CA GLY A 32 34.34 -8.40 -20.49
C GLY A 32 33.34 -9.53 -20.29
N GLY A 33 32.48 -9.44 -19.28
CA GLY A 33 31.36 -10.35 -19.04
C GLY A 33 31.73 -11.80 -18.73
N PHE A 34 30.72 -12.67 -18.81
CA PHE A 34 30.86 -14.12 -18.68
C PHE A 34 30.29 -14.82 -19.91
N SER A 35 31.16 -15.41 -20.72
CA SER A 35 30.80 -16.04 -21.99
C SER A 35 30.52 -17.55 -21.87
N GLU A 36 29.93 -18.15 -22.90
CA GLU A 36 29.80 -19.62 -22.99
C GLU A 36 31.17 -20.33 -22.94
N LYS A 37 32.22 -19.72 -23.50
CA LYS A 37 33.59 -20.26 -23.42
C LYS A 37 34.15 -20.23 -22.00
N ASP A 38 33.75 -19.25 -21.19
CA ASP A 38 34.12 -19.18 -19.78
C ASP A 38 33.36 -20.25 -19.00
N TRP A 39 32.08 -20.46 -19.32
CA TRP A 39 31.29 -21.54 -18.74
C TRP A 39 31.88 -22.92 -19.03
N ASP A 40 32.23 -23.22 -20.28
CA ASP A 40 32.88 -24.49 -20.63
C ASP A 40 34.20 -24.70 -19.88
N ARG A 41 35.00 -23.63 -19.72
CA ARG A 41 36.24 -23.67 -18.92
C ARG A 41 35.96 -23.95 -17.46
N THR A 42 34.98 -23.27 -16.87
CA THR A 42 34.51 -23.52 -15.50
C THR A 42 34.07 -24.97 -15.32
N LEU A 43 33.24 -25.52 -16.22
CA LEU A 43 32.79 -26.92 -16.14
C LEU A 43 33.94 -27.92 -16.18
N LYS A 44 34.89 -27.71 -17.09
CA LYS A 44 36.07 -28.57 -17.21
C LYS A 44 36.94 -28.49 -15.95
N PHE A 45 37.14 -27.30 -15.40
CA PHE A 45 37.92 -27.11 -14.16
C PHE A 45 37.32 -27.91 -12.99
N PHE A 46 36.00 -27.87 -12.85
CA PHE A 46 35.29 -28.62 -11.82
C PHE A 46 34.98 -30.07 -12.18
N ASP A 47 35.53 -30.60 -13.28
CA ASP A 47 35.30 -31.99 -13.74
C ASP A 47 33.80 -32.32 -13.85
N HIS A 48 33.02 -31.36 -14.36
CA HIS A 48 31.57 -31.44 -14.45
C HIS A 48 30.87 -31.83 -13.13
N LYS A 49 31.43 -31.44 -11.99
CA LYS A 49 30.88 -31.67 -10.65
C LYS A 49 30.48 -30.36 -9.97
N CYS A 50 29.55 -30.46 -9.02
CA CYS A 50 29.17 -29.35 -8.16
C CYS A 50 30.38 -28.84 -7.39
N ALA A 51 30.65 -27.54 -7.46
CA ALA A 51 31.78 -26.92 -6.78
C ALA A 51 31.73 -27.13 -5.25
N TYR A 52 30.52 -27.21 -4.68
CA TYR A 52 30.32 -27.33 -3.23
C TYR A 52 30.28 -28.80 -2.78
N THR A 53 29.46 -29.62 -3.43
CA THR A 53 29.19 -31.00 -2.97
C THR A 53 30.09 -32.04 -3.65
N GLY A 54 30.68 -31.73 -4.80
CA GLY A 54 31.43 -32.69 -5.63
C GLY A 54 30.56 -33.70 -6.38
N VAL A 55 29.24 -33.62 -6.28
CA VAL A 55 28.31 -34.49 -7.02
C VAL A 55 28.40 -34.22 -8.52
N SER A 56 28.46 -35.27 -9.34
CA SER A 56 28.47 -35.16 -10.80
C SER A 56 27.21 -34.46 -11.31
N LEU A 57 27.41 -33.47 -12.17
CA LEU A 57 26.34 -32.66 -12.75
C LEU A 57 25.92 -33.23 -14.10
N SER A 58 24.62 -33.32 -14.30
CA SER A 58 24.04 -33.55 -15.62
C SER A 58 23.55 -32.22 -16.20
N LYS A 59 23.49 -32.10 -17.54
CA LYS A 59 23.05 -30.88 -18.22
C LYS A 59 21.68 -30.35 -17.75
N LYS A 60 20.79 -31.21 -17.23
CA LYS A 60 19.45 -30.82 -16.75
C LYS A 60 19.41 -30.28 -15.32
N LYS A 61 20.46 -30.49 -14.52
CA LYS A 61 20.47 -30.16 -13.08
C LYS A 61 21.48 -29.07 -12.71
N ILE A 62 22.31 -28.67 -13.68
CA ILE A 62 23.35 -27.69 -13.44
C ILE A 62 22.76 -26.28 -13.41
N VAL A 63 23.16 -25.52 -12.40
CA VAL A 63 22.91 -24.08 -12.30
C VAL A 63 24.23 -23.35 -12.08
N GLN A 64 24.26 -22.10 -12.51
CA GLN A 64 25.34 -21.16 -12.19
C GLN A 64 25.07 -20.57 -10.81
N ASP A 65 26.11 -20.47 -10.00
CA ASP A 65 26.06 -19.76 -8.72
C ASP A 65 27.24 -18.79 -8.60
N HIS A 66 27.04 -17.73 -7.82
CA HIS A 66 28.06 -16.72 -7.55
C HIS A 66 28.76 -17.02 -6.22
N LEU A 67 30.09 -17.11 -6.25
CA LEU A 67 30.88 -17.24 -5.02
C LEU A 67 30.69 -16.02 -4.11
N ILE A 68 30.88 -14.83 -4.67
CA ILE A 68 30.51 -13.53 -4.11
C ILE A 68 29.10 -13.17 -4.60
N PRO A 69 28.11 -13.03 -3.70
CA PRO A 69 26.72 -12.80 -4.10
C PRO A 69 26.51 -11.56 -5.01
N HIS A 70 25.67 -11.72 -6.04
CA HIS A 70 25.27 -10.65 -6.97
C HIS A 70 24.16 -9.78 -6.35
N ASN A 71 24.49 -9.05 -5.29
CA ASN A 71 23.57 -8.22 -4.51
C ASN A 71 24.22 -6.92 -4.03
N ARG A 72 23.45 -6.08 -3.35
CA ARG A 72 23.89 -4.75 -2.87
C ARG A 72 24.95 -4.81 -1.77
N GLU A 73 24.97 -5.88 -0.97
CA GLU A 73 25.93 -6.01 0.13
C GLU A 73 27.32 -6.44 -0.34
N ALA A 74 27.37 -7.41 -1.26
CA ALA A 74 28.63 -8.04 -1.68
C ALA A 74 29.10 -7.57 -3.06
N CYS A 75 28.20 -7.01 -3.88
CA CYS A 75 28.51 -6.49 -5.22
C CYS A 75 29.30 -7.46 -6.10
N GLY A 76 29.01 -8.77 -5.99
CA GLY A 76 29.63 -9.78 -6.85
C GLY A 76 29.24 -9.61 -8.31
N LEU A 77 30.17 -9.89 -9.22
CA LEU A 77 30.01 -9.66 -10.66
C LEU A 77 29.86 -10.97 -11.46
N ASN A 78 29.22 -10.86 -12.62
CA ASN A 78 29.08 -11.93 -13.62
C ASN A 78 30.37 -12.08 -14.43
N LEU A 79 31.45 -12.52 -13.79
CA LEU A 79 32.76 -12.68 -14.44
C LEU A 79 33.32 -14.09 -14.21
N TYR A 80 34.21 -14.50 -15.12
CA TYR A 80 34.99 -15.72 -14.96
C TYR A 80 35.78 -15.66 -13.65
N GLY A 81 35.63 -16.70 -12.82
CA GLY A 81 36.20 -16.75 -11.47
C GLY A 81 35.21 -16.52 -10.34
N ASN A 82 34.07 -15.87 -10.59
CA ASN A 82 32.99 -15.74 -9.59
C ASN A 82 31.84 -16.71 -9.83
N ILE A 83 31.66 -17.18 -11.08
CA ILE A 83 30.62 -18.13 -11.45
C ILE A 83 31.13 -19.57 -11.36
N VAL A 84 30.42 -20.40 -10.61
CA VAL A 84 30.75 -21.82 -10.41
C VAL A 84 29.56 -22.74 -10.70
N PRO A 85 29.81 -24.01 -11.05
CA PRO A 85 28.74 -24.95 -11.36
C PRO A 85 28.23 -25.62 -10.09
N THR A 86 26.91 -25.61 -9.90
CA THR A 86 26.29 -26.18 -8.71
C THR A 86 25.01 -26.94 -9.06
N THR A 87 24.51 -27.71 -8.09
CA THR A 87 23.15 -28.22 -8.10
C THR A 87 22.18 -27.14 -7.61
N LYS A 88 20.92 -27.16 -8.06
CA LYS A 88 19.88 -26.21 -7.63
C LYS A 88 19.70 -26.17 -6.11
N GLU A 89 19.78 -27.33 -5.46
CA GLU A 89 19.62 -27.48 -4.01
C GLU A 89 20.76 -26.79 -3.24
N ALA A 90 22.00 -27.01 -3.67
CA ALA A 90 23.17 -26.37 -3.08
C ALA A 90 23.18 -24.84 -3.27
N ASN A 91 22.87 -24.35 -4.48
CA ASN A 91 22.72 -22.92 -4.75
C ASN A 91 21.65 -22.30 -3.84
N GLY A 92 20.45 -22.89 -3.80
CA GLY A 92 19.36 -22.40 -2.95
C GLY A 92 19.71 -22.39 -1.46
N ALA A 93 20.45 -23.39 -0.97
CA ALA A 93 20.86 -23.46 0.43
C ALA A 93 21.99 -22.48 0.79
N LYS A 94 22.94 -22.23 -0.12
CA LYS A 94 23.95 -21.18 0.03
C LYS A 94 23.28 -19.82 0.04
N SER A 95 22.45 -19.53 -0.97
CA SER A 95 21.83 -18.22 -1.17
C SER A 95 22.88 -17.11 -1.09
N SER A 96 22.71 -16.10 -0.24
CA SER A 96 23.64 -14.98 -0.09
C SER A 96 24.77 -15.22 0.92
N LYS A 97 24.94 -16.43 1.45
CA LYS A 97 25.99 -16.73 2.44
C LYS A 97 27.36 -16.80 1.77
N ASP A 98 28.41 -16.56 2.56
CA ASP A 98 29.77 -16.87 2.13
C ASP A 98 29.89 -18.36 1.79
N TYR A 99 30.61 -18.68 0.72
CA TYR A 99 30.69 -20.05 0.24
C TYR A 99 31.57 -20.94 1.13
N LYS A 100 32.58 -20.39 1.83
CA LYS A 100 33.41 -21.15 2.77
C LYS A 100 32.60 -21.52 3.99
N ASP A 101 31.87 -20.55 4.54
CA ASP A 101 30.98 -20.79 5.67
C ASP A 101 29.89 -21.80 5.32
N PHE A 102 29.33 -21.71 4.10
CA PHE A 102 28.38 -22.70 3.61
C PHE A 102 29.00 -24.10 3.51
N ILE A 103 30.16 -24.25 2.88
CA ILE A 103 30.82 -25.54 2.71
C ILE A 103 31.28 -26.12 4.05
N LEU A 104 31.67 -25.32 5.03
CA LEU A 104 32.11 -25.82 6.33
C LEU A 104 30.93 -26.24 7.21
N ASN A 105 29.86 -25.44 7.24
CA ASN A 105 28.85 -25.53 8.30
C ASN A 105 27.51 -26.12 7.84
N ASN A 106 27.23 -26.18 6.53
CA ASN A 106 25.95 -26.70 6.08
C ASN A 106 25.92 -28.24 6.10
N THR A 107 25.09 -28.83 6.94
CA THR A 107 24.88 -30.28 7.02
C THR A 107 23.67 -30.76 6.21
N SER A 108 22.71 -29.88 5.88
CA SER A 108 21.51 -30.28 5.14
C SER A 108 21.80 -30.70 3.69
N ILE A 109 22.78 -30.06 3.05
CA ILE A 109 23.19 -30.36 1.66
C ILE A 109 24.46 -31.21 1.61
N LEU A 110 25.44 -30.91 2.48
CA LEU A 110 26.72 -31.62 2.48
C LEU A 110 26.74 -32.82 3.44
N GLY A 111 25.68 -33.09 4.19
CA GLY A 111 25.59 -34.21 5.13
C GLY A 111 26.71 -34.19 6.15
N ASP A 112 27.21 -35.38 6.49
CA ASP A 112 28.36 -35.59 7.39
C ASP A 112 29.69 -35.68 6.63
N LEU A 113 29.82 -34.99 5.48
CA LEU A 113 31.08 -34.94 4.74
C LEU A 113 32.23 -34.51 5.66
N ASP A 114 33.32 -35.27 5.62
CA ASP A 114 34.52 -35.01 6.42
C ASP A 114 35.04 -33.57 6.22
N GLU A 115 35.49 -32.97 7.32
CA GLU A 115 36.04 -31.61 7.32
C GLU A 115 37.22 -31.46 6.35
N SER A 116 38.04 -32.51 6.20
CA SER A 116 39.16 -32.54 5.25
C SER A 116 38.67 -32.42 3.80
N ILE A 117 37.58 -33.09 3.44
CA ILE A 117 36.97 -33.01 2.10
C ILE A 117 36.38 -31.62 1.89
N ARG A 118 35.69 -31.05 2.89
CA ARG A 118 35.15 -29.68 2.83
C ARG A 118 36.27 -28.66 2.59
N LYS A 119 37.39 -28.77 3.31
CA LYS A 119 38.59 -27.93 3.11
C LYS A 119 39.20 -28.10 1.72
N GLN A 120 39.27 -29.33 1.19
CA GLN A 120 39.73 -29.57 -0.18
C GLN A 120 38.83 -28.92 -1.24
N ARG A 121 37.50 -28.89 -1.02
CA ARG A 121 36.56 -28.19 -1.93
C ARG A 121 36.80 -26.69 -1.91
N ILE A 122 36.98 -26.09 -0.73
CA ILE A 122 37.33 -24.68 -0.59
C ILE A 122 38.65 -24.38 -1.29
N ALA A 123 39.68 -25.21 -1.07
CA ALA A 123 40.98 -25.04 -1.72
C ALA A 123 40.87 -25.07 -3.26
N LYS A 124 40.08 -25.98 -3.82
CA LYS A 124 39.83 -26.05 -5.27
C LYS A 124 39.11 -24.80 -5.79
N ILE A 125 38.16 -24.24 -5.03
CA ILE A 125 37.48 -22.99 -5.39
C ILE A 125 38.45 -21.80 -5.34
N GLU A 126 39.28 -21.70 -4.30
CA GLU A 126 40.29 -20.63 -4.22
C GLU A 126 41.31 -20.74 -5.34
N GLU A 127 41.74 -21.96 -5.71
CA GLU A 127 42.59 -22.19 -6.87
C GLU A 127 41.93 -21.67 -8.16
N PHE A 128 40.64 -21.97 -8.37
CA PHE A 128 39.87 -21.45 -9.50
C PHE A 128 39.86 -19.92 -9.53
N VAL A 129 39.56 -19.28 -8.39
CA VAL A 129 39.53 -17.82 -8.25
C VAL A 129 40.89 -17.21 -8.58
N VAL A 130 41.99 -17.80 -8.08
CA VAL A 130 43.35 -17.32 -8.38
C VAL A 130 43.69 -17.49 -9.87
N GLN A 131 43.44 -18.66 -10.45
CA GLN A 131 43.75 -18.91 -11.88
C GLN A 131 42.92 -18.02 -12.83
N SER A 132 41.69 -17.68 -12.43
CA SER A 132 40.82 -16.79 -13.19
C SER A 132 41.23 -15.32 -13.16
N LYS A 133 42.11 -14.94 -12.22
CA LYS A 133 42.50 -13.56 -11.91
C LYS A 133 41.32 -12.64 -11.57
N TYR A 134 40.28 -13.21 -10.96
CA TYR A 134 39.05 -12.47 -10.67
C TYR A 134 39.30 -11.30 -9.72
N LYS A 135 40.07 -11.52 -8.64
CA LYS A 135 40.36 -10.48 -7.64
C LYS A 135 41.11 -9.30 -8.27
N GLU A 136 42.07 -9.58 -9.14
CA GLU A 136 42.86 -8.56 -9.86
C GLU A 136 41.98 -7.73 -10.79
N LYS A 137 41.01 -8.35 -11.48
CA LYS A 137 40.08 -7.63 -12.38
C LYS A 137 39.21 -6.63 -11.64
N ILE A 138 38.75 -6.95 -10.43
CA ILE A 138 37.79 -6.12 -9.71
C ILE A 138 38.44 -5.17 -8.70
N ASN A 139 39.71 -5.36 -8.37
CA ASN A 139 40.40 -4.65 -7.28
C ASN A 139 40.31 -3.11 -7.42
N CYS A 140 40.38 -2.58 -8.64
CA CYS A 140 40.35 -1.14 -8.88
C CYS A 140 38.95 -0.52 -8.78
N ILE A 141 37.87 -1.30 -8.80
CA ILE A 141 36.51 -0.77 -8.81
C ILE A 141 35.65 -1.19 -7.61
N GLN A 142 36.07 -2.21 -6.84
CA GLN A 142 35.21 -2.85 -5.86
C GLN A 142 34.69 -1.88 -4.78
N SER A 143 35.55 -1.00 -4.27
CA SER A 143 35.17 -0.02 -3.24
C SER A 143 34.16 0.98 -3.80
N ASP A 144 34.50 1.61 -4.93
CA ASP A 144 33.67 2.63 -5.57
C ASP A 144 32.33 2.06 -6.01
N LEU A 145 32.32 0.84 -6.55
CA LEU A 145 31.10 0.13 -6.92
C LEU A 145 30.18 -0.12 -5.72
N SER A 146 30.75 -0.53 -4.59
CA SER A 146 29.98 -0.81 -3.37
C SER A 146 29.36 0.46 -2.80
N GLU A 147 30.12 1.57 -2.78
CA GLU A 147 29.62 2.88 -2.37
C GLU A 147 28.53 3.39 -3.32
N TYR A 148 28.76 3.28 -4.63
CA TYR A 148 27.83 3.73 -5.66
C TYR A 148 26.51 2.95 -5.60
N ALA A 149 26.58 1.62 -5.51
CA ALA A 149 25.41 0.74 -5.40
C ALA A 149 24.59 1.08 -4.15
N LYS A 150 25.25 1.27 -3.00
CA LYS A 150 24.59 1.64 -1.75
C LYS A 150 23.91 3.00 -1.84
N SER A 151 24.61 4.02 -2.34
CA SER A 151 24.08 5.38 -2.47
C SER A 151 22.81 5.42 -3.33
N HIS A 152 22.82 4.73 -4.47
CA HIS A 152 21.66 4.69 -5.36
C HIS A 152 20.53 3.81 -4.81
N TYR A 153 20.85 2.70 -4.14
CA TYR A 153 19.87 1.87 -3.45
C TYR A 153 19.10 2.70 -2.40
N ASP A 154 19.81 3.47 -1.58
CA ASP A 154 19.21 4.34 -0.57
C ASP A 154 18.41 5.49 -1.18
N SER A 155 18.91 6.08 -2.28
CA SER A 155 18.21 7.15 -3.01
C SER A 155 16.88 6.69 -3.59
N ILE A 156 16.85 5.53 -4.25
CA ILE A 156 15.62 4.96 -4.84
C ILE A 156 14.59 4.65 -3.76
N GLN A 157 15.02 4.09 -2.63
CA GLN A 157 14.11 3.82 -1.52
C GLN A 157 13.52 5.10 -0.94
N ARG A 158 14.32 6.16 -0.82
CA ARG A 158 13.86 7.48 -0.36
C ARG A 158 12.82 8.05 -1.31
N GLN A 159 13.13 8.13 -2.60
CA GLN A 159 12.18 8.64 -3.61
C GLN A 159 10.83 7.91 -3.59
N ALA A 160 10.85 6.57 -3.50
CA ALA A 160 9.61 5.80 -3.44
C ALA A 160 8.83 6.01 -2.12
N THR A 161 9.52 6.36 -1.04
CA THR A 161 8.88 6.72 0.24
C THR A 161 8.28 8.12 0.15
N ASP A 162 9.02 9.08 -0.40
CA ASP A 162 8.58 10.46 -0.61
C ASP A 162 7.32 10.50 -1.49
N CYS A 163 7.32 9.79 -2.63
CA CYS A 163 6.13 9.70 -3.49
C CYS A 163 4.90 9.12 -2.77
N LYS A 164 5.09 8.18 -1.84
CA LYS A 164 4.00 7.62 -1.05
C LYS A 164 3.44 8.68 -0.09
N GLU A 165 4.30 9.47 0.54
CA GLU A 165 3.90 10.54 1.45
C GLU A 165 3.18 11.66 0.70
N GLU A 166 3.67 12.05 -0.48
CA GLU A 166 3.03 13.03 -1.36
C GLU A 166 1.61 12.59 -1.76
N ILE A 167 1.46 11.35 -2.24
CA ILE A 167 0.13 10.82 -2.61
C ILE A 167 -0.78 10.75 -1.38
N ALA A 168 -0.26 10.34 -0.22
CA ALA A 168 -1.06 10.29 1.00
C ALA A 168 -1.55 11.68 1.42
N ALA A 169 -0.72 12.71 1.31
CA ALA A 169 -1.09 14.10 1.58
C ALA A 169 -2.16 14.59 0.60
N HIS A 170 -2.04 14.28 -0.70
CA HIS A 170 -3.05 14.61 -1.69
C HIS A 170 -4.40 13.94 -1.42
N ILE A 171 -4.41 12.65 -1.06
CA ILE A 171 -5.65 11.94 -0.71
C ILE A 171 -6.31 12.59 0.51
N ALA A 172 -5.54 12.90 1.55
CA ALA A 172 -6.08 13.54 2.75
C ALA A 172 -6.69 14.92 2.47
N TYR A 173 -6.07 15.69 1.58
CA TYR A 173 -6.59 16.99 1.14
C TYR A 173 -7.92 16.85 0.40
N GLU A 174 -8.02 15.93 -0.56
CA GLU A 174 -9.27 15.67 -1.30
C GLU A 174 -10.39 15.16 -0.38
N ASP A 175 -10.09 14.26 0.56
CA ASP A 175 -11.06 13.77 1.54
C ASP A 175 -11.61 14.89 2.43
N GLN A 176 -10.75 15.85 2.82
CA GLN A 176 -11.18 17.05 3.54
C GLN A 176 -12.10 17.92 2.68
N ALA A 177 -11.72 18.18 1.42
CA ALA A 177 -12.52 18.99 0.50
C ALA A 177 -13.90 18.37 0.24
N ILE A 178 -13.97 17.04 0.09
CA ILE A 178 -15.23 16.30 -0.04
C ILE A 178 -16.07 16.43 1.23
N THR A 179 -15.46 16.30 2.42
CA THR A 179 -16.16 16.44 3.70
C THR A 179 -16.74 17.85 3.87
N GLU A 180 -15.99 18.89 3.51
CA GLU A 180 -16.45 20.29 3.51
C GLU A 180 -17.59 20.52 2.51
N SER A 181 -17.51 19.92 1.32
CA SER A 181 -18.59 19.96 0.31
C SER A 181 -19.87 19.26 0.78
N ILE A 182 -19.75 18.08 1.42
CA ILE A 182 -20.90 17.37 2.00
C ILE A 182 -21.51 18.19 3.14
N ASN A 183 -20.68 18.80 3.99
CA ASN A 183 -21.13 19.65 5.09
C ASN A 183 -21.87 20.91 4.60
N SER A 184 -21.42 21.53 3.50
CA SER A 184 -22.11 22.68 2.90
C SER A 184 -23.44 22.33 2.19
N ASN A 185 -23.66 21.06 1.83
CA ASN A 185 -24.95 20.59 1.30
C ASN A 185 -26.03 20.38 2.38
N TYR A 186 -25.68 20.38 3.67
CA TYR A 186 -26.69 20.42 4.73
C TYR A 186 -27.25 21.83 4.87
N LYS A 187 -28.39 22.07 4.21
CA LYS A 187 -29.13 23.33 4.37
C LYS A 187 -29.43 23.60 5.84
N THR A 188 -29.10 24.80 6.33
CA THR A 188 -29.49 25.21 7.69
C THR A 188 -31.01 25.21 7.82
N VAL A 189 -31.55 25.25 9.05
CA VAL A 189 -33.01 25.30 9.24
C VAL A 189 -33.61 26.55 8.58
N GLU A 190 -32.88 27.66 8.56
CA GLU A 190 -33.25 28.91 7.90
C GLU A 190 -33.33 28.75 6.37
N GLU A 191 -32.35 28.07 5.76
CA GLU A 191 -32.36 27.78 4.32
C GLU A 191 -33.46 26.79 3.93
N LYS A 192 -33.75 25.82 4.80
CA LYS A 192 -34.89 24.91 4.64
C LYS A 192 -36.23 25.66 4.72
N ILE A 193 -36.39 26.60 5.66
CA ILE A 193 -37.59 27.46 5.77
C ILE A 193 -37.81 28.26 4.49
N LYS A 194 -36.77 28.92 3.98
CA LYS A 194 -36.84 29.65 2.69
C LYS A 194 -37.27 28.73 1.54
N LEU A 195 -36.72 27.51 1.50
CA LEU A 195 -37.07 26.53 0.49
C LEU A 195 -38.53 26.07 0.60
N TRP A 196 -39.03 25.79 1.80
CA TRP A 196 -40.43 25.37 1.99
C TRP A 196 -41.41 26.51 1.74
N ALA A 197 -41.08 27.74 2.15
CA ALA A 197 -41.88 28.93 1.85
C ALA A 197 -42.12 29.09 0.33
N SER A 198 -41.08 28.86 -0.49
CA SER A 198 -41.20 28.93 -1.96
C SER A 198 -41.96 27.77 -2.62
N LYS A 199 -42.43 26.77 -1.85
CA LYS A 199 -43.05 25.53 -2.37
C LYS A 199 -44.39 25.21 -1.68
N PRO A 200 -45.48 25.95 -2.00
CA PRO A 200 -46.78 25.81 -1.35
C PRO A 200 -47.43 24.43 -1.54
N TYR A 201 -47.01 23.68 -2.56
CA TYR A 201 -47.48 22.32 -2.81
C TYR A 201 -46.90 21.26 -1.85
N THR A 202 -45.88 21.60 -1.05
CA THR A 202 -45.24 20.62 -0.15
C THR A 202 -45.99 20.46 1.16
N ASN A 203 -46.01 19.24 1.71
CA ASN A 203 -46.66 18.97 2.98
C ASN A 203 -46.06 19.79 4.14
N VAL A 204 -44.74 19.98 4.13
CA VAL A 204 -44.06 20.78 5.16
C VAL A 204 -44.49 22.25 5.11
N HIS A 205 -44.67 22.82 3.92
CA HIS A 205 -45.21 24.17 3.78
C HIS A 205 -46.59 24.28 4.42
N LYS A 206 -47.49 23.36 4.07
CA LYS A 206 -48.87 23.35 4.58
C LYS A 206 -48.94 23.12 6.09
N ILE A 207 -48.05 22.28 6.64
CA ILE A 207 -47.93 22.07 8.09
C ILE A 207 -47.49 23.36 8.78
N ILE A 208 -46.49 24.06 8.25
CA ILE A 208 -46.06 25.36 8.77
C ILE A 208 -47.19 26.39 8.66
N ALA A 209 -47.89 26.45 7.52
CA ALA A 209 -49.03 27.34 7.29
C ALA A 209 -50.16 27.15 8.33
N MET A 210 -50.42 25.91 8.74
CA MET A 210 -51.41 25.61 9.79
C MET A 210 -51.00 26.19 11.14
N VAL A 211 -49.73 26.07 11.51
CA VAL A 211 -49.22 26.60 12.79
C VAL A 211 -49.17 28.13 12.75
N VAL A 212 -48.79 28.74 11.62
CA VAL A 212 -48.86 30.20 11.43
C VAL A 212 -50.30 30.72 11.59
N SER A 213 -51.29 29.97 11.11
CA SER A 213 -52.70 30.37 11.15
C SER A 213 -53.36 30.21 12.54
N ASP A 214 -52.81 29.36 13.40
CA ASP A 214 -53.36 29.05 14.72
C ASP A 214 -52.26 28.51 15.64
N GLU A 215 -51.54 29.41 16.31
CA GLU A 215 -50.44 29.01 17.19
C GLU A 215 -50.89 28.50 18.57
N ASN A 216 -52.20 28.47 18.86
CA ASN A 216 -52.73 27.99 20.14
C ASN A 216 -53.13 26.51 20.11
N MET A 217 -52.63 25.76 19.12
CA MET A 217 -52.94 24.35 18.96
C MET A 217 -51.95 23.45 19.71
N SER A 218 -52.46 22.37 20.30
CA SER A 218 -51.61 21.31 20.83
C SER A 218 -50.97 20.50 19.71
N ARG A 219 -50.01 19.66 20.07
CA ARG A 219 -49.40 18.72 19.13
C ARG A 219 -50.41 17.75 18.52
N ASP A 220 -51.33 17.26 19.33
CA ASP A 220 -52.34 16.30 18.88
C ASP A 220 -53.36 16.99 17.95
N ASP A 221 -53.73 18.24 18.23
CA ASP A 221 -54.57 19.03 17.34
C ASP A 221 -53.93 19.24 15.95
N LEU A 222 -52.62 19.50 15.90
CA LEU A 222 -51.89 19.62 14.63
C LEU A 222 -51.89 18.29 13.87
N VAL A 223 -51.60 17.18 14.56
CA VAL A 223 -51.63 15.84 13.96
C VAL A 223 -53.01 15.51 13.39
N ASP A 224 -54.08 15.84 14.12
CA ASP A 224 -55.46 15.67 13.67
C ASP A 224 -55.80 16.53 12.46
N LYS A 225 -55.35 17.79 12.44
CA LYS A 225 -55.53 18.69 11.28
C LYS A 225 -54.80 18.17 10.04
N ILE A 226 -53.60 17.62 10.20
CA ILE A 226 -52.82 17.01 9.11
C ILE A 226 -53.53 15.76 8.56
N ASN A 227 -54.04 14.91 9.44
CA ASN A 227 -54.79 13.70 9.07
C ASN A 227 -56.10 14.04 8.35
N LYS A 228 -56.90 14.97 8.88
CA LYS A 228 -58.17 15.42 8.27
C LYS A 228 -57.99 15.95 6.85
N ARG A 229 -56.83 16.56 6.55
CA ARG A 229 -56.49 17.09 5.22
C ARG A 229 -55.69 16.11 4.35
N ASN A 230 -55.47 14.88 4.81
CA ASN A 230 -54.70 13.84 4.10
C ASN A 230 -53.30 14.30 3.65
N LEU A 231 -52.64 15.18 4.42
CA LEU A 231 -51.34 15.74 4.02
C LEU A 231 -50.18 14.79 4.26
N SER A 232 -50.27 13.86 5.20
CA SER A 232 -49.20 12.90 5.47
C SER A 232 -49.78 11.54 5.81
N LYS A 233 -49.15 10.48 5.30
CA LYS A 233 -49.46 9.10 5.69
C LYS A 233 -49.13 8.81 7.16
N ASN A 234 -48.19 9.56 7.73
CA ASN A 234 -47.73 9.45 9.12
C ASN A 234 -47.61 10.85 9.73
N ALA A 235 -48.74 11.47 10.08
CA ALA A 235 -48.79 12.84 10.60
C ALA A 235 -47.94 13.04 11.87
N SER A 236 -48.01 12.13 12.83
CA SER A 236 -47.22 12.22 14.07
C SER A 236 -45.71 12.20 13.82
N VAL A 237 -45.25 11.38 12.87
CA VAL A 237 -43.83 11.33 12.47
C VAL A 237 -43.41 12.62 11.79
N ALA A 238 -44.23 13.15 10.89
CA ALA A 238 -43.95 14.41 10.19
C ALA A 238 -43.78 15.59 11.17
N VAL A 239 -44.64 15.67 12.20
CA VAL A 239 -44.53 16.68 13.27
C VAL A 239 -43.27 16.44 14.12
N SER A 240 -43.00 15.21 14.55
CA SER A 240 -41.75 14.87 15.28
C SER A 240 -40.49 15.28 14.52
N SER A 241 -40.46 15.10 13.20
CA SER A 241 -39.31 15.46 12.37
C SER A 241 -39.07 16.97 12.27
N LEU A 242 -40.09 17.80 12.54
CA LEU A 242 -40.00 19.27 12.62
C LEU A 242 -39.68 19.77 14.04
N MET A 243 -39.63 18.87 15.04
CA MET A 243 -39.33 19.22 16.43
C MET A 243 -37.92 18.81 16.88
N THR A 244 -37.20 18.01 16.08
CA THR A 244 -35.91 17.41 16.47
C THR A 244 -34.81 17.70 15.45
N ASN A 245 -33.55 17.56 15.89
CA ASN A 245 -32.36 17.64 15.03
C ASN A 245 -31.71 16.25 14.79
N ALA A 246 -32.41 15.15 15.08
CA ALA A 246 -31.86 13.81 14.97
C ALA A 246 -32.07 13.22 13.56
N GLY A 247 -30.98 12.80 12.89
CA GLY A 247 -31.03 12.09 11.61
C GLY A 247 -31.52 12.95 10.43
N ASN A 248 -32.34 12.37 9.54
CA ASN A 248 -32.96 13.04 8.37
C ASN A 248 -34.06 14.06 8.75
N SER A 249 -34.02 14.61 9.96
CA SER A 249 -35.00 15.56 10.47
C SER A 249 -35.03 16.88 9.70
N TYR A 250 -36.23 17.46 9.61
CA TYR A 250 -36.46 18.78 9.02
C TYR A 250 -35.75 19.89 9.84
N GLY A 251 -35.43 19.61 11.10
CA GLY A 251 -34.73 20.49 12.03
C GLY A 251 -35.70 21.05 13.07
N GLN A 252 -35.16 21.64 14.14
CA GLN A 252 -35.89 22.33 15.21
C GLN A 252 -36.69 23.54 14.69
N VAL A 253 -37.84 23.26 14.06
CA VAL A 253 -38.80 24.27 13.57
C VAL A 253 -39.85 24.56 14.64
N PHE A 254 -40.37 23.50 15.27
CA PHE A 254 -41.39 23.59 16.32
C PHE A 254 -40.85 23.17 17.68
N GLN A 255 -41.34 23.81 18.73
CA GLN A 255 -41.16 23.44 20.13
C GLN A 255 -42.52 23.43 20.83
N GLU A 256 -42.61 22.74 21.97
CA GLU A 256 -43.81 22.72 22.79
C GLU A 256 -43.61 23.67 23.97
N GLU A 257 -44.49 24.67 24.09
CA GLU A 257 -44.49 25.65 25.18
C GLU A 257 -45.91 25.74 25.75
N ASN A 258 -46.04 25.51 27.07
CA ASN A 258 -47.34 25.52 27.78
C ASN A 258 -48.41 24.64 27.10
N GLY A 259 -48.02 23.47 26.59
CA GLY A 259 -48.92 22.51 25.91
C GLY A 259 -49.33 22.90 24.49
N CYS A 260 -48.77 23.97 23.93
CA CYS A 260 -49.03 24.45 22.58
C CYS A 260 -47.79 24.32 21.69
N ILE A 261 -47.98 24.05 20.40
CA ILE A 261 -46.90 24.10 19.40
C ILE A 261 -46.56 25.57 19.09
N ARG A 262 -45.27 25.90 19.19
CA ARG A 262 -44.71 27.21 18.84
C ARG A 262 -43.50 27.06 17.93
N PHE A 263 -43.20 28.10 17.15
CA PHE A 263 -41.91 28.20 16.46
C PHE A 263 -40.79 28.46 17.46
N PHE A 264 -39.61 27.88 17.21
CA PHE A 264 -38.41 28.30 17.94
C PHE A 264 -38.14 29.80 17.73
N SER A 265 -37.83 30.52 18.82
CA SER A 265 -37.60 31.97 18.80
C SER A 265 -36.60 32.43 17.73
N LYS A 266 -35.52 31.66 17.53
CA LYS A 266 -34.45 31.94 16.55
C LYS A 266 -34.92 31.99 15.08
N ILE A 267 -36.00 31.30 14.72
CA ILE A 267 -36.51 31.27 13.33
C ILE A 267 -37.84 32.00 13.17
N ARG A 268 -38.49 32.41 14.27
CA ARG A 268 -39.84 33.00 14.26
C ARG A 268 -39.94 34.18 13.28
N SER A 269 -39.06 35.17 13.41
CA SER A 269 -39.06 36.35 12.53
C SER A 269 -38.83 36.00 11.06
N LEU A 270 -38.10 34.93 10.77
CA LEU A 270 -37.91 34.44 9.40
C LEU A 270 -39.18 33.78 8.86
N VAL A 271 -39.85 32.94 9.64
CA VAL A 271 -41.12 32.32 9.24
C VAL A 271 -42.19 33.37 8.98
N GLU A 272 -42.32 34.36 9.86
CA GLU A 272 -43.28 35.47 9.76
C GLU A 272 -43.02 36.38 8.53
N SER A 273 -41.81 36.34 7.97
CA SER A 273 -41.46 37.12 6.77
C SER A 273 -41.98 36.52 5.45
N PHE A 274 -42.53 35.32 5.47
CA PHE A 274 -43.06 34.62 4.28
C PHE A 274 -44.57 34.49 4.32
N ASN A 275 -45.19 34.42 3.14
CA ASN A 275 -46.60 34.05 3.00
C ASN A 275 -46.75 32.52 3.01
N TRP A 276 -47.64 32.00 3.86
CA TRP A 276 -47.87 30.58 4.01
C TRP A 276 -49.33 30.25 3.67
N GLU A 277 -49.53 29.36 2.71
CA GLU A 277 -50.83 28.99 2.17
C GLU A 277 -51.14 27.52 2.51
N ILE A 278 -52.39 27.24 2.93
CA ILE A 278 -52.85 25.89 3.31
C ILE A 278 -53.34 25.12 2.09
#